data_AF-A0A0L7KTH8-F1
#
_entry.id   AF-A0A0L7KTH8-F1
#
_cell.length_a   1.000
_cell.length_b   1.000
_cell.length_c   1.000
_cell.angle_alpha   90.00
_cell.angle_beta   90.00
_cell.angle_gamma   90.00
#
_symmetry.space_group_name_H-M   'P 1'
#
loop_
_entity.id
_entity.type
_entity.pdbx_description
1 polymer ?
#
loop_
_entity_poly.entity_id
_entity_poly.type
_entity_poly.pdbx_seq_one_letter_code
_entity_poly.pdbx_strand_id
1 'polypeptide(L)'
;MSLKTKSLLRDFCKYVYYAGAGNCWCEDIYRETILYKAYSAITFSIYTTMIFLENLAALFGNFPDVEKNSAVMFSAIHNIVLAKMFLLLYHKKSVRKLNNEMAIVGENFEERFVMKKQYRKAKFGILLYIISVYLSLTAYGVESVRKAVVEGAPFYTVVTYYPHYADHSFIASFLRVFFYVTWLYMMLPMMSADCMPITHLIAMTYKFVTLRRYFESLRDDFDKDYLIDKKKAKEKLKAGFLEGIRIHQKLLFLADEINRVFGIIMSLQVCESSAVAVLLLLRLALSPHLDLTNALMTYTFVGSLFLLLALNLWNAGEVTYQVSLVSHEANDLSDET
;
A
#
# COMPACT_ATOMS: atom_id res chain seq x y z
N MET A 1 -4.31 19.70 15.88
CA MET A 1 -5.02 18.75 14.99
C MET A 1 -5.49 17.57 15.84
N SER A 2 -6.77 17.22 15.82
CA SER A 2 -7.31 16.09 16.59
C SER A 2 -6.73 14.79 16.04
N LEU A 3 -5.89 14.09 16.83
CA LEU A 3 -5.25 12.82 16.45
C LEU A 3 -6.23 11.68 16.70
N LYS A 4 -7.07 11.38 15.70
CA LYS A 4 -8.02 10.26 15.70
C LYS A 4 -7.76 9.36 14.48
N THR A 5 -8.26 8.13 14.47
CA THR A 5 -8.17 7.27 13.27
C THR A 5 -8.75 7.97 12.03
N LYS A 6 -9.85 8.72 12.21
CA LYS A 6 -10.48 9.54 11.17
C LYS A 6 -9.50 10.49 10.47
N SER A 7 -8.58 11.13 11.21
CA SER A 7 -7.63 12.07 10.59
C SER A 7 -6.60 11.37 9.73
N LEU A 8 -6.09 10.20 10.17
CA LEU A 8 -5.14 9.41 9.38
C LEU A 8 -5.75 8.98 8.04
N LEU A 9 -6.95 8.38 8.09
CA LEU A 9 -7.61 7.88 6.89
C LEU A 9 -7.99 9.04 5.94
N ARG A 10 -8.39 10.20 6.48
CA ARG A 10 -8.69 11.40 5.68
C ARG A 10 -7.44 11.95 4.98
N ASP A 11 -6.31 12.04 5.69
CA ASP A 11 -5.04 12.51 5.10
C ASP A 11 -4.59 11.57 3.98
N PHE A 12 -4.73 10.26 4.17
CA PHE A 12 -4.36 9.27 3.17
C PHE A 12 -5.31 9.31 1.95
N CYS A 13 -6.62 9.46 2.16
CA CYS A 13 -7.58 9.64 1.06
C CYS A 13 -7.32 10.90 0.24
N LYS A 14 -6.78 11.96 0.86
CA LYS A 14 -6.34 13.17 0.14
C LYS A 14 -5.19 12.85 -0.82
N TYR A 15 -4.20 12.07 -0.38
CA TYR A 15 -3.12 11.60 -1.26
C TYR A 15 -3.65 10.76 -2.42
N VAL A 16 -4.53 9.79 -2.14
CA VAL A 16 -5.18 8.91 -3.13
C VAL A 16 -5.94 9.71 -4.21
N TYR A 17 -6.61 10.78 -3.80
CA TYR A 17 -7.30 11.69 -4.72
C TYR A 17 -6.34 12.37 -5.70
N TYR A 18 -5.22 12.91 -5.21
CA TYR A 18 -4.20 13.55 -6.06
C TYR A 18 -3.45 12.54 -6.93
N ALA A 19 -3.33 11.28 -6.48
CA ALA A 19 -2.77 10.19 -7.26
C ALA A 19 -3.66 9.74 -8.43
N GLY A 20 -4.90 10.25 -8.53
CA GLY A 20 -5.80 10.01 -9.67
C GLY A 20 -6.80 8.86 -9.48
N ALA A 21 -6.83 8.23 -8.29
CA ALA A 21 -7.78 7.15 -7.96
C ALA A 21 -9.16 7.66 -7.50
N GLY A 22 -9.32 8.97 -7.34
CA GLY A 22 -10.57 9.63 -6.98
C GLY A 22 -10.85 9.67 -5.47
N ASN A 23 -12.07 10.10 -5.12
CA ASN A 23 -12.47 10.29 -3.74
C ASN A 23 -12.84 8.96 -3.08
N CYS A 24 -11.94 8.47 -2.22
CA CYS A 24 -12.15 7.30 -1.36
C CYS A 24 -12.69 7.66 0.04
N TRP A 25 -12.96 8.94 0.30
CA TRP A 25 -13.48 9.41 1.58
C TRP A 25 -15.01 9.54 1.62
N CYS A 26 -15.57 9.41 2.82
CA CYS A 26 -17.01 9.31 3.09
C CYS A 26 -17.75 10.61 2.85
N GLU A 27 -17.11 11.73 3.17
CA GLU A 27 -17.59 13.07 2.85
C GLU A 27 -17.12 13.39 1.41
N ASP A 28 -17.98 14.00 0.58
CA ASP A 28 -17.60 14.45 -0.77
C ASP A 28 -16.72 15.71 -0.73
N ILE A 29 -15.59 15.61 -0.03
CA ILE A 29 -14.62 16.69 0.16
C ILE A 29 -14.00 17.09 -1.18
N TYR A 30 -13.88 16.14 -2.10
CA TYR A 30 -13.32 16.36 -3.43
C TYR A 30 -14.33 15.94 -4.50
N ARG A 31 -15.11 16.91 -4.99
CA ARG A 31 -16.12 16.66 -6.02
C ARG A 31 -15.43 16.27 -7.32
N GLU A 32 -15.71 15.07 -7.81
CA GLU A 32 -15.17 14.57 -9.08
C GLU A 32 -15.86 15.27 -10.24
N THR A 33 -15.28 16.40 -10.65
CA THR A 33 -15.72 17.15 -11.82
C THR A 33 -15.55 16.33 -13.09
N ILE A 34 -16.26 16.71 -14.15
CA ILE A 34 -16.13 16.09 -15.47
C ILE A 34 -14.65 16.16 -15.94
N LEU A 35 -13.97 17.27 -15.65
CA LEU A 35 -12.54 17.44 -15.95
C LEU A 35 -11.67 16.41 -15.22
N TYR A 36 -11.94 16.13 -13.94
CA TYR A 36 -11.19 15.12 -13.19
C TYR A 36 -11.41 13.71 -13.75
N LYS A 37 -12.65 13.38 -14.15
CA LYS A 37 -12.96 12.09 -14.77
C LYS A 37 -12.29 11.92 -16.13
N ALA A 38 -12.30 12.97 -16.96
CA ALA A 38 -11.59 12.99 -18.22
C ALA A 38 -10.07 12.83 -18.01
N TYR A 39 -9.51 13.57 -17.05
CA TYR A 39 -8.10 13.46 -16.68
C TYR A 39 -7.71 12.04 -16.23
N SER A 40 -8.48 11.43 -15.33
CA SER A 40 -8.24 10.07 -14.84
C SER A 40 -8.36 9.05 -15.98
N ALA A 41 -9.36 9.18 -16.85
CA ALA A 41 -9.54 8.30 -18.01
C ALA A 41 -8.39 8.42 -19.03
N ILE A 42 -7.97 9.65 -19.36
CA ILE A 42 -6.84 9.90 -20.28
C ILE A 42 -5.56 9.31 -19.69
N THR A 43 -5.28 9.60 -18.43
CA THR A 43 -4.09 9.12 -17.72
C THR A 43 -4.06 7.59 -17.69
N PHE A 44 -5.17 6.94 -17.33
CA PHE A 44 -5.24 5.47 -17.28
C PHE A 44 -5.13 4.82 -18.67
N SER A 45 -5.66 5.49 -19.71
CA SER A 45 -5.51 5.07 -21.10
C SER A 45 -4.05 5.15 -21.56
N ILE A 46 -3.33 6.21 -21.20
CA ILE A 46 -1.89 6.35 -21.48
C ILE A 46 -1.10 5.23 -20.80
N TYR A 47 -1.37 4.94 -19.52
CA TYR A 47 -0.70 3.85 -18.80
C TYR A 47 -0.96 2.48 -19.45
N THR A 48 -2.22 2.21 -19.79
CA THR A 48 -2.60 0.94 -20.42
C THR A 48 -1.92 0.79 -21.78
N THR A 49 -1.82 1.88 -22.55
CA THR A 49 -1.11 1.89 -23.84
C THR A 49 0.38 1.63 -23.66
N MET A 50 1.02 2.29 -22.69
CA MET A 50 2.43 2.07 -22.37
C MET A 50 2.70 0.60 -21.99
N ILE A 51 1.90 0.05 -21.08
CA ILE A 51 2.03 -1.35 -20.63
C ILE A 51 1.76 -2.31 -21.79
N PHE A 52 0.79 -2.02 -22.65
CA PHE A 52 0.56 -2.81 -23.85
C PHE A 52 1.79 -2.84 -24.76
N LEU A 53 2.46 -1.69 -24.96
CA LEU A 53 3.71 -1.62 -25.73
C LEU A 53 4.88 -2.35 -25.04
N GLU A 54 4.94 -2.37 -23.71
CA GLU A 54 5.91 -3.19 -22.96
C GLU A 54 5.67 -4.69 -23.17
N ASN A 55 4.41 -5.14 -23.13
CA ASN A 55 4.06 -6.54 -23.40
C ASN A 55 4.47 -6.94 -24.83
N LEU A 56 4.23 -6.07 -25.82
CA LEU A 56 4.69 -6.32 -27.19
C LEU A 56 6.21 -6.35 -27.28
N ALA A 57 6.93 -5.53 -26.51
CA ALA A 57 8.39 -5.59 -26.43
C ALA A 57 8.87 -6.92 -25.81
N ALA A 58 8.23 -7.35 -24.72
CA ALA A 58 8.54 -8.61 -24.05
C ALA A 58 8.30 -9.82 -24.96
N LEU A 59 7.22 -9.83 -25.75
CA LEU A 59 6.86 -10.95 -26.63
C LEU A 59 7.60 -10.92 -27.98
N PHE A 60 7.56 -9.79 -28.68
CA PHE A 60 7.99 -9.67 -30.08
C PHE A 60 9.23 -8.78 -30.29
N GLY A 61 9.65 -8.05 -29.26
CA GLY A 61 10.79 -7.15 -29.37
C GLY A 61 12.11 -7.90 -29.55
N ASN A 62 12.90 -7.44 -30.52
CA ASN A 62 14.25 -7.92 -30.76
C ASN A 62 15.24 -6.95 -30.07
N PHE A 63 15.71 -7.35 -28.90
CA PHE A 63 16.60 -6.55 -28.03
C PHE A 63 17.79 -7.39 -27.61
N PRO A 64 18.91 -6.77 -27.20
CA PRO A 64 19.99 -7.50 -26.53
C PRO A 64 19.47 -8.16 -25.23
N ASP A 65 20.15 -9.21 -24.77
CA ASP A 65 19.66 -10.08 -23.68
C ASP A 65 19.33 -9.32 -22.38
N VAL A 66 20.11 -8.30 -22.04
CA VAL A 66 19.92 -7.49 -20.83
C VAL A 66 18.63 -6.67 -20.90
N GLU A 67 18.38 -6.03 -22.04
CA GLU A 67 17.20 -5.22 -22.32
C GLU A 67 15.96 -6.11 -22.49
N LYS A 68 16.11 -7.29 -23.11
CA LYS A 68 15.03 -8.28 -23.23
C LYS A 68 14.58 -8.78 -21.87
N ASN A 69 15.52 -9.14 -20.99
CA ASN A 69 15.21 -9.55 -19.62
C ASN A 69 14.52 -8.44 -18.83
N SER A 70 14.97 -7.19 -19.01
CA SER A 70 14.34 -6.03 -18.37
C SER A 70 12.93 -5.79 -18.89
N ALA A 71 12.69 -5.95 -20.21
CA ALA A 71 11.37 -5.83 -20.81
C ALA A 71 10.38 -6.88 -20.26
N VAL A 72 10.81 -8.14 -20.15
CA VAL A 72 9.99 -9.23 -19.58
C VAL A 72 9.64 -8.95 -18.13
N MET A 73 10.62 -8.50 -17.33
CA MET A 73 10.42 -8.15 -15.93
C MET A 73 9.40 -7.02 -15.78
N PHE A 74 9.59 -5.90 -16.47
CA PHE A 74 8.66 -4.76 -16.40
C PHE A 74 7.27 -5.09 -16.91
N SER A 75 7.18 -5.85 -18.01
CA SER A 75 5.91 -6.34 -18.53
C SER A 75 5.15 -7.15 -17.46
N ALA A 76 5.80 -8.08 -16.77
CA ALA A 76 5.13 -8.86 -15.72
C ALA A 76 4.67 -7.98 -14.54
N ILE A 77 5.54 -7.10 -14.06
CA ILE A 77 5.29 -6.25 -12.90
C ILE A 77 4.20 -5.22 -13.17
N HIS A 78 4.29 -4.47 -14.28
CA HIS A 78 3.34 -3.40 -14.57
C HIS A 78 1.93 -3.93 -14.88
N ASN A 79 1.79 -5.16 -15.40
CA ASN A 79 0.46 -5.78 -15.50
C ASN A 79 -0.16 -6.02 -14.11
N ILE A 80 0.62 -6.47 -13.13
CA ILE A 80 0.14 -6.64 -11.74
C ILE A 80 -0.24 -5.29 -11.15
N VAL A 81 0.58 -4.26 -11.37
CA VAL A 81 0.29 -2.88 -10.92
C VAL A 81 -1.01 -2.35 -11.52
N LEU A 82 -1.20 -2.53 -12.83
CA LEU A 82 -2.42 -2.12 -13.52
C LEU A 82 -3.65 -2.83 -12.94
N ALA A 83 -3.53 -4.13 -12.65
CA ALA A 83 -4.59 -4.91 -12.01
C ALA A 83 -4.92 -4.36 -10.61
N LYS A 84 -3.92 -4.04 -9.78
CA LYS A 84 -4.14 -3.43 -8.46
C LYS A 84 -4.84 -2.07 -8.57
N MET A 85 -4.41 -1.23 -9.50
CA MET A 85 -5.03 0.08 -9.75
C MET A 85 -6.50 -0.07 -10.16
N PHE A 86 -6.79 -1.01 -11.06
CA PHE A 86 -8.16 -1.32 -11.47
C PHE A 86 -9.01 -1.83 -10.31
N LEU A 87 -8.49 -2.74 -9.48
CA LEU A 87 -9.18 -3.26 -8.31
C LEU A 87 -9.51 -2.17 -7.29
N LEU A 88 -8.59 -1.23 -7.06
CA LEU A 88 -8.84 -0.09 -6.17
C LEU A 88 -10.01 0.77 -6.69
N LEU A 89 -10.03 1.05 -8.00
CA LEU A 89 -11.13 1.80 -8.64
C LEU A 89 -12.45 1.03 -8.58
N TYR A 90 -12.42 -0.28 -8.82
CA TYR A 90 -13.57 -1.16 -8.77
C TYR A 90 -14.19 -1.21 -7.37
N HIS A 91 -13.36 -1.34 -6.33
CA HIS A 91 -13.81 -1.41 -4.94
C HIS A 91 -13.98 -0.05 -4.25
N LYS A 92 -13.84 1.07 -4.96
CA LYS A 92 -13.88 2.42 -4.40
C LYS A 92 -15.08 2.71 -3.48
N LYS A 93 -16.28 2.25 -3.84
CA LYS A 93 -17.48 2.40 -2.99
C LYS A 93 -17.36 1.62 -1.68
N SER A 94 -16.85 0.39 -1.74
CA SER A 94 -16.60 -0.43 -0.55
C SER A 94 -15.52 0.20 0.33
N VAL A 95 -14.44 0.70 -0.26
CA VAL A 95 -13.36 1.42 0.42
C VAL A 95 -13.91 2.64 1.17
N ARG A 96 -14.78 3.44 0.52
CA ARG A 96 -15.44 4.59 1.15
C ARG A 96 -16.27 4.16 2.36
N LYS A 97 -17.08 3.10 2.23
CA LYS A 97 -17.86 2.57 3.35
C LYS A 97 -16.95 2.11 4.49
N LEU A 98 -15.91 1.34 4.17
CA LEU A 98 -14.93 0.81 5.12
C LEU A 98 -14.22 1.94 5.90
N ASN A 99 -13.79 2.99 5.22
CA ASN A 99 -13.20 4.17 5.84
C ASN A 99 -14.15 4.84 6.86
N ASN A 100 -15.45 4.86 6.57
CA ASN A 100 -16.45 5.44 7.49
C ASN A 100 -16.57 4.62 8.76
N GLU A 101 -16.78 3.31 8.58
CA GLU A 101 -16.99 2.40 9.70
C GLU A 101 -15.74 2.34 10.58
N MET A 102 -14.54 2.28 10.00
CA MET A 102 -13.29 2.35 10.75
C MET A 102 -13.11 3.67 11.50
N ALA A 103 -13.63 4.79 10.99
CA ALA A 103 -13.58 6.06 11.70
C ALA A 103 -14.49 6.09 12.94
N ILE A 104 -15.67 5.46 12.85
CA ILE A 104 -16.72 5.52 13.88
C ILE A 104 -16.52 4.45 14.97
N VAL A 105 -16.17 3.22 14.59
CA VAL A 105 -16.08 2.09 15.53
C VAL A 105 -15.01 2.35 16.58
N GLY A 106 -15.40 2.42 17.85
CA GLY A 106 -14.49 2.64 18.97
C GLY A 106 -13.96 4.06 19.10
N GLU A 107 -14.50 5.06 18.38
CA GLU A 107 -14.01 6.45 18.40
C GLU A 107 -13.96 7.04 19.82
N ASN A 108 -14.94 6.71 20.66
CA ASN A 108 -15.06 7.24 22.03
C ASN A 108 -13.96 6.72 22.97
N PHE A 109 -13.32 5.61 22.61
CA PHE A 109 -12.29 4.96 23.42
C PHE A 109 -10.88 5.26 22.88
N GLU A 110 -10.75 6.00 21.77
CA GLU A 110 -9.46 6.33 21.18
C GLU A 110 -8.64 7.28 22.08
N GLU A 111 -7.59 6.73 22.69
CA GLU A 111 -6.63 7.53 23.43
C GLU A 111 -5.63 8.25 22.52
N ARG A 112 -5.37 9.54 22.80
CA ARG A 112 -4.45 10.37 22.00
C ARG A 112 -3.05 9.77 21.86
N PHE A 113 -2.54 9.12 22.90
CA PHE A 113 -1.22 8.50 22.87
C PHE A 113 -1.15 7.33 21.88
N VAL A 114 -2.18 6.47 21.88
CA VAL A 114 -2.32 5.33 20.97
C VAL A 114 -2.44 5.82 19.52
N MET A 115 -3.31 6.81 19.29
CA MET A 115 -3.51 7.40 17.95
C MET A 115 -2.26 8.11 17.42
N LYS A 116 -1.45 8.74 18.28
CA LYS A 116 -0.17 9.32 17.89
C LYS A 116 0.83 8.25 17.45
N LYS A 117 0.86 7.10 18.13
CA LYS A 117 1.70 5.96 17.77
C LYS A 117 1.26 5.34 16.44
N GLN A 118 -0.06 5.21 16.22
CA GLN A 118 -0.65 4.79 14.94
C GLN A 118 -0.21 5.70 13.79
N TYR A 119 -0.41 7.01 13.95
CA TYR A 119 -0.04 7.98 12.91
C TYR A 119 1.46 7.95 12.61
N ARG A 120 2.30 7.86 13.65
CA ARG A 120 3.76 7.77 13.47
C ARG A 120 4.16 6.50 12.73
N LYS A 121 3.60 5.34 13.09
CA LYS A 121 3.91 4.06 12.43
C LYS A 121 3.48 4.08 10.97
N ALA A 122 2.26 4.51 10.67
CA ALA A 122 1.77 4.66 9.30
C ALA A 122 2.63 5.63 8.49
N LYS A 123 2.85 6.84 9.01
CA LYS A 123 3.63 7.87 8.31
C LYS A 123 5.07 7.44 8.04
N PHE A 124 5.74 6.84 9.03
CA PHE A 124 7.13 6.42 8.87
C PHE A 124 7.25 5.24 7.89
N GLY A 125 6.37 4.23 7.99
CA GLY A 125 6.36 3.09 7.07
C GLY A 125 6.11 3.51 5.63
N ILE A 126 5.08 4.34 5.40
CA ILE A 126 4.75 4.86 4.07
C ILE A 126 5.87 5.76 3.54
N LEU A 127 6.42 6.66 4.36
CA LEU A 127 7.51 7.54 3.93
C LEU A 127 8.76 6.76 3.53
N LEU A 128 9.14 5.74 4.31
CA LEU A 128 10.29 4.90 4.01
C LEU A 128 10.10 4.16 2.67
N TYR A 129 8.89 3.67 2.42
CA TYR A 129 8.53 3.04 1.14
C TYR A 129 8.57 4.04 -0.03
N ILE A 130 8.02 5.24 0.13
CA ILE A 130 8.08 6.29 -0.91
C ILE A 130 9.54 6.65 -1.24
N ILE A 131 10.37 6.86 -0.21
CA ILE A 131 11.79 7.18 -0.39
C ILE A 131 12.51 6.04 -1.12
N SER A 132 12.27 4.79 -0.74
CA SER A 132 12.95 3.65 -1.36
C SER A 132 12.59 3.51 -2.84
N VAL A 133 11.32 3.67 -3.21
CA VAL A 133 10.87 3.62 -4.61
C VAL A 133 11.49 4.77 -5.41
N TYR A 134 11.41 6.02 -4.95
CA TYR A 134 11.99 7.15 -5.70
C TYR A 134 13.52 7.07 -5.81
N LEU A 135 14.20 6.50 -4.81
CA LEU A 135 15.62 6.20 -4.89
C LEU A 135 15.90 5.19 -6.02
N SER A 136 15.07 4.13 -6.15
CA SER A 136 15.17 3.18 -7.25
C SER A 136 14.95 3.86 -8.60
N LEU A 137 13.91 4.68 -8.76
CA LEU A 137 13.65 5.38 -10.03
C LEU A 137 14.79 6.32 -10.43
N THR A 138 15.40 6.98 -9.45
CA THR A 138 16.56 7.84 -9.69
C THR A 138 17.76 7.01 -10.15
N ALA A 139 18.00 5.85 -9.52
CA ALA A 139 19.05 4.92 -9.96
C ALA A 139 18.82 4.41 -11.39
N TYR A 140 17.57 4.12 -11.77
CA TYR A 140 17.22 3.79 -13.15
C TYR A 140 17.54 4.93 -14.12
N GLY A 141 17.15 6.16 -13.79
CA GLY A 141 17.45 7.34 -14.62
C GLY A 141 18.95 7.58 -14.80
N VAL A 142 19.73 7.48 -13.71
CA VAL A 142 21.19 7.66 -13.73
C VAL A 142 21.87 6.62 -14.62
N GLU A 143 21.48 5.35 -14.52
CA GLU A 143 22.06 4.29 -15.35
C GLU A 143 21.72 4.48 -16.84
N SER A 144 20.48 4.86 -17.16
CA SER A 144 20.09 5.15 -18.53
C SER A 144 20.84 6.34 -19.13
N VAL A 145 21.12 7.38 -18.33
CA VAL A 145 21.99 8.50 -18.76
C VAL A 145 23.44 8.03 -18.94
N ARG A 146 23.98 7.23 -18.02
CA ARG A 146 25.35 6.68 -18.11
C ARG A 146 25.53 5.90 -19.42
N LYS A 147 24.60 4.97 -19.73
CA LYS A 147 24.63 4.20 -20.98
C LYS A 147 24.55 5.10 -22.21
N ALA A 148 23.70 6.14 -22.17
CA ALA A 148 23.59 7.07 -23.29
C ALA A 148 24.88 7.88 -23.54
N VAL A 149 25.58 8.28 -22.49
CA VAL A 149 26.81 9.08 -22.60
C VAL A 149 28.04 8.22 -22.90
N VAL A 150 28.17 7.06 -22.27
CA VAL A 150 29.37 6.21 -22.33
C VAL A 150 29.31 5.24 -23.52
N GLU A 151 28.17 4.61 -23.74
CA GLU A 151 28.01 3.53 -24.73
C GLU A 151 27.37 4.04 -26.03
N GLY A 152 26.95 5.32 -26.07
CA GLY A 152 26.22 5.89 -27.20
C GLY A 152 24.83 5.28 -27.41
N ALA A 153 24.34 4.52 -26.42
CA ALA A 153 23.06 3.84 -26.49
C ALA A 153 21.90 4.85 -26.43
N PRO A 154 20.73 4.53 -27.02
CA PRO A 154 19.54 5.36 -26.83
C PRO A 154 19.15 5.41 -25.34
N PHE A 155 18.58 6.52 -24.87
CA PHE A 155 18.07 6.62 -23.50
C PHE A 155 16.82 5.72 -23.35
N TYR A 156 16.92 4.63 -22.59
CA TYR A 156 15.77 3.80 -22.22
C TYR A 156 15.80 3.47 -20.73
N THR A 157 14.70 3.80 -20.04
CA THR A 157 14.40 3.35 -18.68
C THR A 157 13.29 2.31 -18.68
N VAL A 158 12.37 2.45 -19.64
CA VAL A 158 11.24 1.55 -19.88
C VAL A 158 11.36 1.02 -21.31
N VAL A 159 11.39 -0.30 -21.46
CA VAL A 159 11.57 -0.96 -22.76
C VAL A 159 10.19 -1.19 -23.39
N THR A 160 9.85 -0.36 -24.37
CA THR A 160 8.60 -0.45 -25.16
C THR A 160 8.88 -0.92 -26.57
N TYR A 161 7.89 -1.53 -27.23
CA TYR A 161 8.02 -2.00 -28.62
C TYR A 161 8.25 -0.86 -29.61
N TYR A 162 7.64 0.30 -29.34
CA TYR A 162 7.79 1.52 -30.11
C TYR A 162 8.12 2.69 -29.18
N PRO A 163 9.13 3.52 -29.48
CA PRO A 163 9.96 3.52 -30.70
C PRO A 163 11.01 2.40 -30.75
N HIS A 164 11.39 1.97 -31.97
CA HIS A 164 12.32 0.87 -32.16
C HIS A 164 13.70 1.15 -31.53
N TYR A 165 14.41 0.10 -31.09
CA TYR A 165 15.67 0.24 -30.35
C TYR A 165 16.72 1.04 -31.13
N ALA A 166 16.96 0.69 -32.40
CA ALA A 166 17.95 1.35 -33.24
C ALA A 166 17.53 2.72 -33.81
N ASP A 167 16.32 3.19 -33.51
CA ASP A 167 15.83 4.46 -34.04
C ASP A 167 16.40 5.65 -33.24
N HIS A 168 17.23 6.46 -33.88
CA HIS A 168 17.82 7.67 -33.29
C HIS A 168 17.10 8.96 -33.73
N SER A 169 15.92 8.84 -34.37
CA SER A 169 15.14 10.01 -34.77
C SER A 169 14.75 10.89 -33.57
N PHE A 170 14.53 12.18 -33.85
CA PHE A 170 14.07 13.13 -32.84
C PHE A 170 12.75 12.69 -32.20
N ILE A 171 11.83 12.13 -33.01
CA ILE A 171 10.53 11.62 -32.55
C ILE A 171 10.71 10.42 -31.61
N ALA A 172 11.59 9.47 -31.95
CA ALA A 172 11.90 8.35 -31.07
C ALA A 172 12.48 8.81 -29.72
N SER A 173 13.39 9.78 -29.74
CA SER A 173 13.98 10.33 -28.52
C SER A 173 12.94 11.03 -27.65
N PHE A 174 12.05 11.84 -28.26
CA PHE A 174 10.95 12.48 -27.56
C PHE A 174 10.00 11.46 -26.92
N LEU A 175 9.62 10.40 -27.63
CA LEU A 175 8.72 9.36 -27.12
C LEU A 175 9.35 8.57 -25.96
N ARG A 176 10.65 8.27 -26.00
CA ARG A 176 11.35 7.61 -24.88
C ARG A 176 11.32 8.46 -23.61
N VAL A 177 11.56 9.77 -23.73
CA VAL A 177 11.45 10.70 -22.60
C VAL A 177 10.00 10.80 -22.12
N PHE A 178 9.03 10.85 -23.04
CA PHE A 178 7.61 10.86 -22.69
C PHE A 178 7.18 9.61 -21.90
N PHE A 179 7.59 8.41 -22.33
CA PHE A 179 7.31 7.18 -21.59
C PHE A 179 8.01 7.13 -20.24
N TYR A 180 9.24 7.66 -20.13
CA TYR A 180 9.91 7.79 -18.84
C TYR A 180 9.15 8.70 -17.87
N VAL A 181 8.71 9.88 -18.34
CA VAL A 181 7.90 10.81 -17.53
C VAL A 181 6.56 10.19 -17.15
N THR A 182 5.94 9.47 -18.09
CA THR A 182 4.69 8.72 -17.84
C THR A 182 4.89 7.67 -16.75
N TRP A 183 5.99 6.92 -16.81
CA TRP A 183 6.34 5.91 -15.81
C TRP A 183 6.59 6.52 -14.43
N LEU A 184 7.31 7.65 -14.35
CA LEU A 184 7.49 8.42 -13.12
C LEU A 184 6.14 8.85 -12.52
N TYR A 185 5.21 9.28 -13.37
CA TYR A 185 3.88 9.72 -12.95
C TYR A 185 2.99 8.54 -12.50
N MET A 186 3.09 7.39 -13.17
CA MET A 186 2.38 6.13 -12.83
C MET A 186 2.72 5.60 -11.42
N MET A 187 3.89 5.94 -10.88
CA MET A 187 4.25 5.53 -9.51
C MET A 187 3.31 6.06 -8.44
N LEU A 188 2.71 7.25 -8.65
CA LEU A 188 1.78 7.84 -7.67
C LEU A 188 0.54 6.95 -7.42
N PRO A 189 -0.25 6.57 -8.46
CA PRO A 189 -1.38 5.68 -8.27
C PRO A 189 -0.99 4.26 -7.86
N MET A 190 0.18 3.75 -8.29
CA MET A 190 0.73 2.48 -7.80
C MET A 190 0.93 2.52 -6.28
N MET A 191 1.71 3.48 -5.78
CA MET A 191 1.95 3.65 -4.34
C MET A 191 0.66 3.86 -3.56
N SER A 192 -0.31 4.57 -4.15
CA SER A 192 -1.63 4.74 -3.55
C SER A 192 -2.36 3.40 -3.39
N ALA A 193 -2.35 2.54 -4.41
CA ALA A 193 -2.98 1.22 -4.35
C ALA A 193 -2.30 0.30 -3.32
N ASP A 194 -0.97 0.39 -3.19
CA ASP A 194 -0.21 -0.43 -2.24
C ASP A 194 -0.30 0.08 -0.79
N CYS A 195 -0.32 1.40 -0.58
CA CYS A 195 -0.37 1.98 0.76
C CYS A 195 -1.80 2.02 1.36
N MET A 196 -2.85 1.87 0.54
CA MET A 196 -4.23 1.74 1.03
C MET A 196 -4.40 0.54 1.97
N PRO A 197 -4.11 -0.73 1.56
CA PRO A 197 -4.15 -1.89 2.45
C PRO A 197 -3.31 -1.70 3.71
N ILE A 198 -2.08 -1.20 3.58
CA ILE A 198 -1.15 -1.00 4.72
C ILE A 198 -1.76 -0.05 5.76
N THR A 199 -2.33 1.06 5.31
CA THR A 199 -2.95 2.04 6.21
C THR A 199 -4.14 1.43 6.95
N HIS A 200 -4.94 0.60 6.28
CA HIS A 200 -6.08 -0.09 6.89
C HIS A 200 -5.62 -1.16 7.89
N LEU A 201 -4.61 -1.96 7.57
CA LEU A 201 -4.04 -2.94 8.49
C LEU A 201 -3.49 -2.27 9.75
N ILE A 202 -2.70 -1.20 9.59
CA ILE A 202 -2.19 -0.42 10.73
C ILE A 202 -3.36 0.12 11.56
N ALA A 203 -4.35 0.76 10.92
CA ALA A 203 -5.49 1.29 11.65
C ALA A 203 -6.25 0.19 12.41
N MET A 204 -6.44 -1.00 11.83
CA MET A 204 -7.03 -2.14 12.54
C MET A 204 -6.21 -2.61 13.73
N THR A 205 -4.89 -2.71 13.60
CA THR A 205 -4.02 -3.07 14.73
C THR A 205 -4.26 -2.15 15.92
N TYR A 206 -4.30 -0.83 15.69
CA TYR A 206 -4.50 0.13 16.77
C TYR A 206 -5.94 0.19 17.29
N LYS A 207 -6.93 -0.21 16.49
CA LYS A 207 -8.30 -0.43 16.97
C LYS A 207 -8.37 -1.61 17.95
N PHE A 208 -7.70 -2.72 17.65
CA PHE A 208 -7.59 -3.83 18.60
C PHE A 208 -6.81 -3.44 19.87
N VAL A 209 -5.70 -2.69 19.74
CA VAL A 209 -4.99 -2.14 20.92
C VAL A 209 -5.90 -1.24 21.75
N THR A 210 -6.74 -0.42 21.12
CA THR A 210 -7.69 0.45 21.83
C THR A 210 -8.73 -0.36 22.59
N LEU A 211 -9.27 -1.41 21.97
CA LEU A 211 -10.21 -2.32 22.62
C LEU A 211 -9.57 -3.09 23.79
N ARG A 212 -8.32 -3.52 23.63
CA ARG A 212 -7.53 -4.16 24.67
C ARG A 212 -7.41 -3.27 25.91
N ARG A 213 -6.95 -2.03 25.72
CA ARG A 213 -6.84 -1.05 26.81
C ARG A 213 -8.18 -0.67 27.43
N TYR A 214 -9.26 -0.75 26.66
CA TYR A 214 -10.61 -0.59 27.19
C TYR A 214 -10.96 -1.71 28.19
N PHE A 215 -10.62 -2.97 27.88
CA PHE A 215 -10.81 -4.09 28.82
C PHE A 215 -9.90 -3.97 30.05
N GLU A 216 -8.62 -3.61 29.87
CA GLU A 216 -7.69 -3.33 30.98
C GLU A 216 -8.27 -2.23 31.91
N SER A 217 -8.73 -1.10 31.35
CA SER A 217 -9.33 -0.02 32.12
C SER A 217 -10.64 -0.41 32.80
N LEU A 218 -11.43 -1.31 32.19
CA LEU A 218 -12.67 -1.79 32.78
C LEU A 218 -12.40 -2.65 34.02
N ARG A 219 -11.33 -3.46 33.99
CA ARG A 219 -10.87 -4.25 35.14
C ARG A 219 -10.37 -3.35 36.27
N ASP A 220 -9.52 -2.38 35.96
CA ASP A 220 -9.02 -1.41 36.94
C ASP A 220 -10.15 -0.63 37.64
N ASP A 221 -11.19 -0.26 36.88
CA ASP A 221 -12.38 0.41 37.40
C ASP A 221 -13.21 -0.53 38.28
N PHE A 222 -13.35 -1.80 37.89
CA PHE A 222 -14.04 -2.81 38.68
C PHE A 222 -13.35 -3.04 40.02
N ASP A 223 -12.02 -3.23 40.04
CA ASP A 223 -11.26 -3.47 41.27
C ASP A 223 -11.39 -2.30 42.26
N LYS A 224 -11.39 -1.06 41.76
CA LYS A 224 -11.60 0.15 42.57
C LYS A 224 -13.03 0.25 43.09
N ASP A 225 -14.02 0.08 42.22
CA ASP A 225 -15.44 0.22 42.56
C ASP A 225 -15.92 -0.93 43.46
N TYR A 226 -15.33 -2.13 43.35
CA TYR A 226 -15.68 -3.31 44.14
C TYR A 226 -15.40 -3.13 45.64
N LEU A 227 -14.39 -2.33 45.99
CA LEU A 227 -14.07 -1.98 47.38
C LEU A 227 -15.11 -1.02 47.99
N ILE A 228 -15.86 -0.30 47.17
CA ILE A 228 -16.82 0.74 47.60
C ILE A 228 -18.25 0.21 47.53
N ASP A 229 -18.66 -0.31 46.38
CA ASP A 229 -20.00 -0.82 46.12
C ASP A 229 -19.96 -1.99 45.13
N LYS A 230 -19.97 -3.20 45.69
CA LYS A 230 -19.91 -4.46 44.94
C LYS A 230 -21.04 -4.60 43.92
N LYS A 231 -22.25 -4.12 44.23
CA LYS A 231 -23.41 -4.32 43.35
C LYS A 231 -23.30 -3.41 42.13
N LYS A 232 -22.95 -2.14 42.36
CA LYS A 232 -22.74 -1.16 41.29
C LYS A 232 -21.52 -1.51 40.43
N ALA A 233 -20.44 -2.02 41.03
CA ALA A 233 -19.25 -2.48 40.33
C ALA A 233 -19.58 -3.62 39.34
N LYS A 234 -20.33 -4.64 39.80
CA LYS A 234 -20.76 -5.76 38.93
C LYS A 234 -21.66 -5.31 37.77
N GLU A 235 -22.59 -4.39 38.01
CA GLU A 235 -23.47 -3.86 36.96
C GLU A 235 -22.68 -3.05 35.91
N LYS A 236 -21.74 -2.21 36.35
CA LYS A 236 -20.85 -1.43 35.48
C LYS A 236 -19.93 -2.33 34.65
N LEU A 237 -19.34 -3.36 35.28
CA LEU A 237 -18.52 -4.36 34.61
C LEU A 237 -19.32 -5.08 33.52
N LYS A 238 -20.51 -5.59 33.84
CA LYS A 238 -21.36 -6.30 32.88
C LYS A 238 -21.75 -5.43 31.68
N ALA A 239 -22.13 -4.18 31.93
CA ALA A 239 -22.50 -3.24 30.88
C ALA A 239 -21.28 -2.88 29.99
N GLY A 240 -20.13 -2.61 30.59
CA GLY A 240 -18.89 -2.31 29.87
C GLY A 240 -18.38 -3.50 29.06
N PHE A 241 -18.42 -4.71 29.63
CA PHE A 241 -17.99 -5.93 28.96
C PHE A 241 -18.85 -6.23 27.73
N LEU A 242 -20.18 -6.07 27.85
CA LEU A 242 -21.10 -6.23 26.71
C LEU A 242 -20.80 -5.22 25.59
N GLU A 243 -20.46 -3.98 25.94
CA GLU A 243 -20.07 -2.97 24.96
C GLU A 243 -18.72 -3.31 24.29
N GLY A 244 -17.74 -3.78 25.07
CA GLY A 244 -16.47 -4.29 24.56
C GLY A 244 -16.64 -5.43 23.55
N ILE A 245 -17.50 -6.41 23.84
CA ILE A 245 -17.82 -7.51 22.92
C ILE A 245 -18.45 -6.98 21.62
N ARG A 246 -19.39 -6.03 21.71
CA ARG A 246 -20.00 -5.43 20.51
C ARG A 246 -18.97 -4.72 19.64
N ILE A 247 -18.02 -4.02 20.25
CA ILE A 247 -16.91 -3.39 19.52
C ILE A 247 -16.03 -4.46 18.89
N HIS A 248 -15.66 -5.51 19.64
CA HIS A 248 -14.88 -6.63 19.12
C HIS A 248 -15.52 -7.27 17.88
N GLN A 249 -16.82 -7.58 17.94
CA GLN A 249 -17.58 -8.12 16.81
C GLN A 249 -17.55 -7.20 15.59
N LYS A 250 -17.72 -5.89 15.80
CA LYS A 250 -17.60 -4.89 14.71
C LYS A 250 -16.19 -4.84 14.14
N LEU A 251 -15.15 -4.95 14.96
CA LEU A 251 -13.75 -4.98 14.49
C LEU A 251 -13.44 -6.23 13.68
N LEU A 252 -13.95 -7.41 14.09
CA LEU A 252 -13.83 -8.64 13.30
C LEU A 252 -14.50 -8.50 11.93
N PHE A 253 -15.72 -7.96 11.91
CA PHE A 253 -16.42 -7.67 10.65
C PHE A 253 -15.62 -6.70 9.76
N LEU A 254 -14.97 -5.68 10.34
CA LEU A 254 -14.12 -4.77 9.58
C LEU A 254 -12.85 -5.44 9.04
N ALA A 255 -12.26 -6.37 9.78
CA ALA A 255 -11.13 -7.17 9.32
C ALA A 255 -11.52 -8.04 8.11
N ASP A 256 -12.69 -8.67 8.15
CA ASP A 256 -13.24 -9.44 7.04
C ASP A 256 -13.51 -8.55 5.82
N GLU A 257 -14.05 -7.35 6.02
CA GLU A 257 -14.25 -6.38 4.94
C GLU A 257 -12.93 -5.89 4.33
N ILE A 258 -11.88 -5.69 5.13
CA ILE A 258 -10.53 -5.38 4.63
C ILE A 258 -10.03 -6.52 3.76
N ASN A 259 -10.18 -7.77 4.19
CA ASN A 259 -9.78 -8.92 3.39
C ASN A 259 -10.62 -9.04 2.11
N ARG A 260 -11.93 -8.76 2.16
CA ARG A 260 -12.80 -8.77 0.99
C ARG A 260 -12.42 -7.70 -0.04
N VAL A 261 -12.02 -6.51 0.41
CA VAL A 261 -11.72 -5.35 -0.45
C VAL A 261 -10.28 -5.35 -0.93
N PHE A 262 -9.33 -5.67 -0.06
CA PHE A 262 -7.89 -5.59 -0.32
C PHE A 262 -7.19 -6.94 -0.42
N GLY A 263 -7.87 -8.06 -0.14
CA GLY A 263 -7.27 -9.40 -0.16
C GLY A 263 -6.59 -9.71 -1.48
N ILE A 264 -7.26 -9.46 -2.61
CA ILE A 264 -6.68 -9.67 -3.94
C ILE A 264 -5.48 -8.75 -4.17
N ILE A 265 -5.55 -7.47 -3.78
CA ILE A 265 -4.42 -6.53 -3.92
C ILE A 265 -3.21 -7.00 -3.11
N MET A 266 -3.42 -7.47 -1.88
CA MET A 266 -2.37 -8.02 -1.03
C MET A 266 -1.81 -9.34 -1.59
N SER A 267 -2.64 -10.22 -2.15
CA SER A 267 -2.16 -11.44 -2.83
C SER A 267 -1.33 -11.11 -4.06
N LEU A 268 -1.78 -10.15 -4.88
CA LEU A 268 -1.04 -9.65 -6.04
C LEU A 268 0.32 -9.07 -5.63
N GLN A 269 0.39 -8.35 -4.50
CA GLN A 269 1.67 -7.87 -3.95
C GLN A 269 2.62 -9.02 -3.60
N VAL A 270 2.13 -10.08 -2.96
CA VAL A 270 2.97 -11.25 -2.63
C VAL A 270 3.47 -11.91 -3.92
N CYS A 271 2.60 -12.12 -4.91
CA CYS A 271 2.98 -12.67 -6.20
C CYS A 271 4.04 -11.81 -6.91
N GLU A 272 3.86 -10.50 -6.92
CA GLU A 272 4.81 -9.54 -7.50
C GLU A 272 6.18 -9.63 -6.82
N SER A 273 6.22 -9.54 -5.49
CA SER A 273 7.47 -9.64 -4.73
C SER A 273 8.17 -10.98 -4.93
N SER A 274 7.42 -12.09 -4.97
CA SER A 274 7.97 -13.42 -5.23
C SER A 274 8.54 -13.55 -6.66
N ALA A 275 7.81 -13.07 -7.67
CA ALA A 275 8.26 -13.11 -9.05
C ALA A 275 9.58 -12.32 -9.23
N VAL A 276 9.65 -11.12 -8.63
CA VAL A 276 10.86 -10.30 -8.69
C VAL A 276 12.03 -10.93 -7.93
N ALA A 277 11.78 -11.59 -6.80
CA ALA A 277 12.82 -12.31 -6.08
C ALA A 277 13.45 -13.43 -6.93
N VAL A 278 12.62 -14.21 -7.64
CA VAL A 278 13.11 -15.26 -8.55
C VAL A 278 13.91 -14.67 -9.71
N LEU A 279 13.41 -13.59 -10.32
CA LEU A 279 14.12 -12.91 -11.42
C LEU A 279 15.45 -12.32 -10.95
N LEU A 280 15.54 -11.81 -9.73
CA LEU A 280 16.80 -11.36 -9.14
C LEU A 280 17.81 -12.51 -9.01
N LEU A 281 17.38 -13.65 -8.45
CA LEU A 281 18.25 -14.81 -8.29
C LEU A 281 18.77 -15.31 -9.65
N LEU A 282 17.92 -15.32 -10.66
CA LEU A 282 18.30 -15.66 -12.02
C LEU A 282 19.32 -14.67 -12.59
N ARG A 283 19.10 -13.36 -12.41
CA ARG A 283 20.03 -12.31 -12.85
C ARG A 283 21.39 -12.40 -12.15
N LEU A 284 21.41 -12.71 -10.86
CA LEU A 284 22.65 -12.93 -10.11
C LEU A 284 23.39 -14.19 -10.57
N ALA A 285 22.66 -15.26 -10.91
CA ALA A 285 23.25 -16.51 -11.40
C ALA A 285 23.82 -16.40 -12.82
N LEU A 286 23.20 -15.57 -13.68
CA LEU A 286 23.56 -15.45 -15.10
C LEU A 286 24.52 -14.29 -15.43
N SER A 287 24.81 -13.39 -14.48
CA SER A 287 25.62 -12.19 -14.74
C SER A 287 27.03 -12.33 -14.15
N PRO A 288 28.07 -12.67 -14.94
CA PRO A 288 29.44 -12.87 -14.44
C PRO A 288 30.12 -11.58 -13.96
N HIS A 289 29.67 -10.40 -14.43
CA HIS A 289 30.13 -9.09 -13.96
C HIS A 289 28.92 -8.17 -13.79
N LEU A 290 28.66 -7.73 -12.56
CA LEU A 290 27.66 -6.69 -12.27
C LEU A 290 28.39 -5.36 -12.09
N ASP A 291 28.23 -4.46 -13.06
CA ASP A 291 28.63 -3.07 -12.87
C ASP A 291 27.94 -2.49 -11.64
N LEU A 292 28.68 -1.69 -10.86
CA LEU A 292 28.21 -1.13 -9.58
C LEU A 292 26.85 -0.42 -9.72
N THR A 293 26.64 0.32 -10.81
CA THR A 293 25.41 1.06 -11.07
C THR A 293 24.23 0.14 -11.39
N ASN A 294 24.48 -0.94 -12.14
CA ASN A 294 23.48 -1.96 -12.46
C ASN A 294 23.07 -2.75 -11.20
N ALA A 295 24.03 -3.07 -10.34
CA ALA A 295 23.80 -3.67 -9.04
C ALA A 295 22.97 -2.73 -8.13
N LEU A 296 23.32 -1.45 -8.05
CA LEU A 296 22.61 -0.45 -7.24
C LEU A 296 21.14 -0.29 -7.68
N MET A 297 20.90 -0.14 -8.98
CA MET A 297 19.54 -0.09 -9.55
C MET A 297 18.73 -1.33 -9.15
N THR A 298 19.32 -2.51 -9.34
CA THR A 298 18.64 -3.79 -9.07
C THR A 298 18.35 -3.96 -7.58
N TYR A 299 19.33 -3.73 -6.70
CA TYR A 299 19.17 -3.91 -5.26
C TYR A 299 18.22 -2.90 -4.63
N THR A 300 18.26 -1.63 -5.05
CA THR A 300 17.31 -0.63 -4.54
C THR A 300 15.88 -0.97 -4.96
N PHE A 301 15.67 -1.39 -6.22
CA PHE A 301 14.36 -1.80 -6.72
C PHE A 301 13.81 -3.00 -5.93
N VAL A 302 14.59 -4.06 -5.81
CA VAL A 302 14.21 -5.26 -5.06
C VAL A 302 14.00 -4.91 -3.59
N GLY A 303 14.89 -4.13 -2.99
CA GLY A 303 14.75 -3.65 -1.61
C GLY A 303 13.44 -2.90 -1.38
N SER A 304 13.00 -2.07 -2.33
CA SER A 304 11.71 -1.35 -2.23
C SER A 304 10.50 -2.31 -2.20
N LEU A 305 10.53 -3.36 -3.03
CA LEU A 305 9.47 -4.37 -3.08
C LEU A 305 9.45 -5.27 -1.85
N PHE A 306 10.62 -5.68 -1.35
CA PHE A 306 10.70 -6.44 -0.09
C PHE A 306 10.29 -5.61 1.12
N LEU A 307 10.62 -4.32 1.14
CA LEU A 307 10.13 -3.40 2.17
C LEU A 307 8.60 -3.33 2.13
N LEU A 308 8.01 -3.23 0.94
CA LEU A 308 6.56 -3.20 0.78
C LEU A 308 5.91 -4.52 1.23
N LEU A 309 6.50 -5.66 0.89
CA LEU A 309 6.07 -6.97 1.36
C LEU A 309 6.14 -7.07 2.90
N ALA A 310 7.26 -6.64 3.48
CA ALA A 310 7.47 -6.62 4.92
C ALA A 310 6.42 -5.75 5.63
N LEU A 311 6.12 -4.57 5.10
CA LEU A 311 5.06 -3.71 5.64
C LEU A 311 3.68 -4.39 5.61
N ASN A 312 3.34 -5.11 4.54
CA ASN A 312 2.07 -5.83 4.48
C ASN A 312 2.02 -7.00 5.48
N LEU A 313 3.00 -7.90 5.42
CA LEU A 313 3.03 -9.11 6.26
C LEU A 313 3.19 -8.78 7.75
N TRP A 314 4.04 -7.83 8.10
CA TRP A 314 4.25 -7.42 9.49
C TRP A 314 2.95 -6.86 10.09
N ASN A 315 2.27 -5.96 9.39
CA ASN A 315 1.04 -5.36 9.90
C ASN A 315 -0.11 -6.38 9.94
N ALA A 316 -0.21 -7.28 8.97
CA ALA A 316 -1.17 -8.38 9.01
C ALA A 316 -0.92 -9.30 10.22
N GLY A 317 0.34 -9.70 10.46
CA GLY A 317 0.72 -10.50 11.63
C GLY A 317 0.42 -9.79 12.95
N GLU A 318 0.64 -8.48 13.01
CA GLU A 318 0.35 -7.70 14.21
C GLU A 318 -1.16 -7.59 14.49
N VAL A 319 -2.01 -7.51 13.46
CA VAL A 319 -3.47 -7.63 13.63
C VAL A 319 -3.83 -8.97 14.27
N THR A 320 -3.36 -10.08 13.71
CA THR A 320 -3.63 -11.43 14.26
C THR A 320 -3.15 -11.57 15.70
N TYR A 321 -1.96 -11.05 16.01
CA TYR A 321 -1.43 -11.04 17.37
C TYR A 321 -2.32 -10.23 18.32
N GLN A 322 -2.72 -9.01 17.98
CA GLN A 322 -3.58 -8.20 18.84
C GLN A 322 -4.97 -8.81 19.04
N VAL A 323 -5.52 -9.47 18.02
CA VAL A 323 -6.79 -10.22 18.17
C VAL A 323 -6.65 -11.32 19.22
N SER A 324 -5.56 -12.11 19.18
CA SER A 324 -5.34 -13.18 20.15
C SER A 324 -5.22 -12.67 21.60
N LEU A 325 -4.59 -11.51 21.82
CA LEU A 325 -4.49 -10.89 23.14
C LEU A 325 -5.85 -10.42 23.67
N VAL A 326 -6.66 -9.77 22.81
CA VAL A 326 -8.01 -9.33 23.20
C VAL A 326 -8.87 -10.53 23.61
N SER A 327 -8.78 -11.65 22.88
CA SER A 327 -9.49 -12.87 23.25
C SER A 327 -9.05 -13.44 24.61
N HIS A 328 -7.75 -13.37 24.93
CA HIS A 328 -7.24 -13.80 26.23
C HIS A 328 -7.76 -12.92 27.37
N GLU A 329 -7.65 -11.60 27.24
CA GLU A 329 -8.12 -10.67 28.26
C GLU A 329 -9.63 -10.73 28.47
N ALA A 330 -10.40 -10.93 27.39
CA ALA A 330 -11.84 -11.10 27.49
C ALA A 330 -12.23 -12.38 28.24
N ASN A 331 -11.47 -13.48 28.08
CA ASN A 331 -11.68 -14.71 28.83
C ASN A 331 -11.37 -14.53 30.31
N ASP A 332 -10.25 -13.87 30.64
CA ASP A 332 -9.87 -13.59 32.04
C ASP A 332 -10.96 -12.76 32.76
N LEU A 333 -11.52 -11.76 32.08
CA LEU A 333 -12.64 -10.95 32.61
C LEU A 333 -13.94 -11.74 32.74
N SER A 334 -14.16 -12.75 31.90
CA SER A 334 -15.36 -13.59 31.98
C SER A 334 -15.32 -14.57 33.17
N ASP A 335 -14.12 -15.02 33.56
CA ASP A 335 -13.94 -15.89 34.73
C ASP A 335 -14.15 -15.12 36.06
N GLU A 336 -14.02 -13.78 36.05
CA GLU A 336 -14.24 -12.91 37.21
C GLU A 336 -15.71 -12.46 37.40
N THR A 337 -16.58 -12.61 36.38
CA THR A 337 -18.02 -12.26 36.42
C THR A 337 -18.91 -13.39 36.89
#